data_AF-S4PC31-F1
#
_entry.id   AF-S4PC31-F1
#
_cell.length_a   1.000
_cell.length_b   1.000
_cell.length_c   1.000
_cell.angle_alpha   90.00
_cell.angle_beta   90.00
_cell.angle_gamma   90.00
#
_symmetry.space_group_name_H-M   'P 1'
#
loop_
_entity.id
_entity.type
_entity.pdbx_description
1 polymer ?
#
loop_
_entity_poly.entity_id
_entity_poly.type
_entity_poly.pdbx_seq_one_letter_code
_entity_poly.pdbx_strand_id
1 'polypeptide(L)' 'TIQTLTEVGNIMESELQCSICAELFVDATTLNCSHTFCKYCITTWMKKKRECPICRKDITSECRSLVL' A
#
# COMPACT_ATOMS: atom_id res chain seq x y z
N THR A 1 0.85 23.97 19.31
CA THR A 1 0.15 24.43 18.07
C THR A 1 1.02 24.46 16.82
N ILE A 2 2.29 24.00 16.86
CA ILE A 2 3.07 23.68 15.63
C ILE A 2 3.55 22.22 15.67
N GLN A 3 3.99 21.73 16.83
CA GLN A 3 4.43 20.34 17.04
C GLN A 3 3.37 19.30 16.62
N THR A 4 2.10 19.53 16.96
CA THR A 4 0.99 18.63 16.62
C THR A 4 0.71 18.57 15.11
N LEU A 5 0.99 19.65 14.35
CA LEU A 5 0.78 19.67 12.90
C LEU A 5 1.86 18.86 12.17
N THR A 6 3.10 18.94 12.64
CA THR A 6 4.21 18.12 12.12
C THR A 6 4.00 16.64 12.42
N GLU A 7 3.49 16.29 13.60
CA GLU A 7 3.14 14.92 13.96
C GLU A 7 2.05 14.33 13.06
N VAL A 8 1.00 15.10 12.76
CA VAL A 8 -0.06 14.66 11.83
C VAL A 8 0.48 14.46 10.41
N GLY A 9 1.36 15.35 9.94
CA GLY A 9 2.01 15.21 8.63
C GLY A 9 2.81 13.92 8.50
N ASN A 10 3.60 13.59 9.52
CA ASN A 10 4.42 12.38 9.54
C ASN A 10 3.57 11.09 9.59
N ILE A 11 2.47 11.10 10.35
CA ILE A 11 1.54 9.96 10.42
C ILE A 11 0.88 9.74 9.05
N MET A 12 0.44 10.81 8.39
CA MET A 12 -0.16 10.71 7.06
C MET A 12 0.83 10.14 6.05
N GLU A 13 2.09 10.55 6.10
CA GLU A 13 3.12 10.05 5.20
C GLU A 13 3.37 8.55 5.40
N SER A 14 3.43 8.06 6.65
CA SER A 14 3.65 6.64 6.93
C SER A 14 2.47 5.74 6.56
N GLU A 15 1.23 6.21 6.77
CA GLU A 15 0.02 5.42 6.51
C GLU A 15 -0.36 5.36 5.02
N LEU A 16 0.18 6.29 4.21
CA LEU A 16 -0.12 6.43 2.78
C LEU A 16 1.01 5.93 1.87
N GLN A 17 2.01 5.24 2.43
CA GLN A 17 3.20 4.81 1.70
C GLN A 17 3.10 3.34 1.27
N CYS A 18 3.51 3.06 0.04
CA CYS A 18 3.65 1.72 -0.47
C CYS A 18 4.93 1.06 0.07
N SER A 19 4.77 -0.08 0.73
CA SER A 19 5.91 -0.85 1.27
C SER A 19 6.82 -1.51 0.23
N ILE A 20 6.46 -1.49 -1.06
CA ILE A 20 7.32 -2.00 -2.15
C ILE A 20 8.28 -0.92 -2.65
N CYS A 21 7.78 0.29 -2.93
CA CYS A 21 8.59 1.37 -3.50
C CYS A 21 9.00 2.43 -2.48
N ALA A 22 8.46 2.38 -1.26
CA ALA A 22 8.67 3.39 -0.22
C ALA A 22 8.26 4.81 -0.66
N GLU A 23 7.23 4.93 -1.49
CA GLU A 23 6.65 6.21 -1.94
C GLU A 23 5.14 6.23 -1.65
N LEU A 24 4.51 7.40 -1.70
CA LEU A 24 3.05 7.53 -1.58
C LEU A 24 2.32 6.63 -2.59
N PHE A 25 1.13 6.14 -2.21
CA PHE A 25 0.34 5.28 -3.07
C PHE A 25 -0.04 5.97 -4.39
N VAL A 26 0.21 5.27 -5.50
CA VAL A 26 -0.29 5.62 -6.84
C VAL A 26 -1.17 4.48 -7.33
N ASP A 27 -2.44 4.79 -7.61
CA ASP A 27 -3.47 3.79 -7.89
C ASP A 27 -3.48 2.68 -6.82
N ALA A 28 -3.78 3.08 -5.59
CA ALA A 28 -3.83 2.18 -4.44
C ALA A 28 -4.67 0.92 -4.74
N THR A 29 -4.05 -0.23 -4.55
CA THR A 29 -4.64 -1.55 -4.79
C THR A 29 -4.57 -2.36 -3.51
N THR A 30 -5.73 -2.71 -2.97
CA THR A 30 -5.88 -3.47 -1.74
C THR A 30 -6.14 -4.93 -2.06
N LEU A 31 -5.37 -5.84 -1.46
CA LEU A 31 -5.51 -7.27 -1.66
C LEU A 31 -6.59 -7.88 -0.75
N ASN A 32 -6.99 -9.13 -0.99
CA ASN A 32 -7.88 -9.92 -0.11
C ASN A 32 -7.40 -10.03 1.35
N CYS A 33 -6.10 -9.80 1.60
CA CYS A 33 -5.53 -9.76 2.94
C CYS A 33 -5.52 -8.36 3.58
N SER A 34 -6.16 -7.38 2.97
CA SER A 34 -6.26 -5.97 3.41
C SER A 34 -4.96 -5.17 3.39
N HIS A 35 -3.91 -5.65 2.71
CA HIS A 35 -2.70 -4.87 2.48
C HIS A 35 -2.78 -4.10 1.17
N THR A 36 -2.32 -2.85 1.19
CA THR A 36 -2.43 -1.89 0.08
C THR A 36 -1.06 -1.60 -0.51
N PHE A 37 -1.00 -1.49 -1.84
CA PHE A 37 0.21 -1.20 -2.60
C PHE A 37 -0.13 -0.34 -3.82
N CYS A 38 0.86 0.27 -4.47
CA CYS A 38 0.64 0.85 -5.81
C CYS A 38 0.28 -0.25 -6.82
N LYS A 39 -0.64 0.03 -7.74
CA LYS A 39 -1.07 -0.95 -8.75
C LYS A 39 0.11 -1.54 -9.54
N TYR A 40 1.01 -0.68 -9.99
CA TYR A 40 2.20 -1.09 -10.74
C TYR A 40 3.12 -2.00 -9.92
N CYS A 41 3.36 -1.65 -8.65
CA CYS A 41 4.24 -2.40 -7.76
C CYS A 41 3.72 -3.82 -7.52
N ILE A 42 2.43 -3.95 -7.17
CA ILE A 42 1.87 -5.27 -6.86
C ILE A 42 1.69 -6.13 -8.12
N THR A 43 1.33 -5.52 -9.26
CA THR A 43 1.27 -6.23 -10.55
C THR A 43 2.65 -6.78 -10.94
N THR A 44 3.72 -6.02 -10.72
CA THR A 44 5.09 -6.47 -11.00
C THR A 44 5.54 -7.58 -10.06
N TRP A 45 5.18 -7.49 -8.77
CA TRP A 45 5.46 -8.55 -7.79
C TRP A 45 4.76 -9.88 -8.17
N MET A 46 3.50 -9.81 -8.57
CA MET A 46 2.69 -10.97 -8.98
C MET A 46 3.26 -11.73 -10.18
N LYS A 47 4.11 -11.11 -11.01
CA LYS A 47 4.84 -11.81 -12.08
C LYS A 47 5.87 -12.82 -11.56
N LYS A 48 6.34 -12.63 -10.31
CA LYS A 48 7.33 -13.51 -9.66
C LYS A 48 6.68 -14.45 -8.66
N LYS A 49 5.78 -13.93 -7.80
CA LYS A 49 5.07 -14.70 -6.76
C LYS A 49 3.66 -14.15 -6.54
N ARG A 50 2.65 -15.03 -6.52
CA ARG A 50 1.24 -14.67 -6.26
C ARG A 50 0.86 -14.68 -4.77
N GLU A 51 1.73 -14.11 -3.93
CA GLU A 51 1.55 -13.98 -2.48
C GLU A 51 1.73 -12.52 -2.05
N CYS A 52 1.04 -12.09 -1.00
CA CYS A 52 1.19 -10.76 -0.44
C CYS A 52 2.64 -10.51 0.04
N PRO A 53 3.28 -9.39 -0.35
CA PRO A 53 4.64 -9.03 0.10
C PRO A 53 4.81 -8.92 1.62
N ILE A 54 3.74 -8.59 2.35
CA ILE A 54 3.78 -8.37 3.80
C ILE A 54 3.49 -9.67 4.56
N CYS A 55 2.31 -10.27 4.35
CA CYS A 55 1.85 -11.40 5.15
C CYS A 55 1.90 -12.76 4.44
N ARG A 56 2.35 -12.79 3.18
CA ARG A 56 2.53 -14.02 2.38
C ARG A 56 1.25 -14.84 2.12
N LYS A 57 0.07 -14.30 2.42
CA LYS A 57 -1.20 -14.92 2.00
C LYS A 57 -1.33 -14.90 0.49
N ASP A 58 -1.92 -15.95 -0.08
CA ASP A 58 -2.22 -16.03 -1.51
C ASP A 58 -3.11 -14.88 -1.98
N ILE A 59 -2.78 -14.36 -3.16
CA ILE A 59 -3.54 -13.29 -3.81
C ILE A 59 -4.66 -13.91 -4.64
N THR A 60 -5.88 -13.82 -4.14
CA THR A 60 -7.09 -14.35 -4.77
C THR A 60 -7.99 -13.25 -5.34
N SER A 61 -7.92 -12.04 -4.79
CA SER A 61 -8.60 -10.86 -5.32
C SER A 61 -7.85 -9.57 -4.98
N GLU A 62 -8.15 -8.53 -5.73
CA GLU A 62 -7.65 -7.17 -5.55
C GLU A 62 -8.78 -6.16 -5.79
N CYS A 63 -8.78 -5.07 -5.05
CA CYS A 63 -9.72 -3.97 -5.18
C CYS A 63 -8.96 -2.66 -5.38
N ARG A 64 -9.38 -1.83 -6.34
CA ARG A 64 -8.87 -0.46 -6.45
C ARG A 64 -9.46 0.35 -5.30
N SER A 65 -8.60 0.85 -4.42
CA SER A 65 -9.03 1.72 -3.33
C SER A 65 -9.48 3.05 -3.92
N LEU A 66 -10.69 3.50 -3.57
CA LEU A 66 -11.28 4.77 -4.04
C LEU A 66 -11.13 5.90 -3.02
N VAL A 67 -10.68 5.57 -1.81
CA VAL A 67 -10.68 6.46 -0.64
C VAL A 67 -9.27 6.94 -0.29
N LEU A 68 -8.27 6.57 -1.11
CA LEU A 68 -6.88 7.01 -1.04
C LEU A 68 -6.50 7.69 -2.35
#